data_AF-A0A199XS43-F1
#
_entry.id   AF-A0A199XS43-F1
#
_cell.length_a   1.000
_cell.length_b   1.000
_cell.length_c   1.000
_cell.angle_alpha   90.00
_cell.angle_beta   90.00
_cell.angle_gamma   90.00
#
_symmetry.space_group_name_H-M   'P 1'
#
loop_
_entity.id
_entity.type
_entity.pdbx_description
1 polymer ?
#
loop_
_entity_poly.entity_id
_entity_poly.type
_entity_poly.pdbx_seq_one_letter_code
_entity_poly.pdbx_strand_id
1 'polypeptide(L)'
;MSRILGLDLGTNSIGWAMIDNETVSLLNSGMRVFKTSPKQKVIRKRNNQKAIISLNTISIITLILVILNFENWQFWLNATLTSIITKITISNQ
;
A
#
# COMPACT_ATOMS: atom_id res chain seq x y z
N MET A 1 -1.32 -3.52 36.45
CA MET A 1 -2.28 -3.16 35.40
C MET A 1 -1.58 -2.77 34.11
N SER A 2 -1.03 -3.77 33.43
CA SER A 2 -0.57 -3.61 32.05
C SER A 2 -1.77 -3.74 31.11
N ARG A 3 -1.87 -2.90 30.07
CA ARG A 3 -2.94 -2.95 29.08
C ARG A 3 -2.36 -3.11 27.69
N ILE A 4 -3.03 -3.89 26.85
CA ILE A 4 -2.67 -4.10 25.45
C ILE A 4 -3.63 -3.28 24.58
N LEU A 5 -3.09 -2.51 23.63
CA LEU A 5 -3.85 -1.78 22.62
C LEU A 5 -3.61 -2.42 21.25
N GLY A 6 -4.66 -2.99 20.68
CA GLY A 6 -4.71 -3.40 19.27
C GLY A 6 -5.22 -2.25 18.41
N LEU A 7 -4.53 -1.98 17.29
CA LEU A 7 -4.92 -0.97 16.31
C LEU A 7 -5.05 -1.61 14.93
N ASP A 8 -6.14 -1.27 14.23
CA ASP A 8 -6.36 -1.60 12.82
C ASP A 8 -6.46 -0.31 12.01
N LEU A 9 -5.53 -0.13 11.06
CA LEU A 9 -5.36 1.11 10.30
C LEU A 9 -5.87 0.91 8.87
N GLY A 10 -7.09 1.38 8.61
CA GLY A 10 -7.68 1.43 7.28
C GLY A 10 -7.45 2.77 6.59
N THR A 11 -7.69 2.83 5.27
CA THR A 11 -7.48 4.04 4.45
C THR A 11 -8.24 5.27 4.95
N ASN A 12 -9.42 5.07 5.54
CA ASN A 12 -10.27 6.13 6.07
C ASN A 12 -10.81 5.79 7.46
N SER A 13 -10.17 4.88 8.18
CA SER A 13 -10.67 4.46 9.49
C SER A 13 -9.56 3.96 10.38
N ILE A 14 -9.76 4.11 11.68
CA ILE A 14 -8.91 3.51 12.71
C ILE A 14 -9.83 2.72 13.63
N GLY A 15 -9.65 1.41 13.67
CA GLY A 15 -10.24 0.53 14.68
C GLY A 15 -9.30 0.37 15.86
N TRP A 16 -9.84 0.25 17.07
CA TRP A 16 -9.04 -0.08 18.26
C TRP A 16 -9.77 -1.02 19.19
N ALA A 17 -8.98 -1.84 19.90
CA ALA A 17 -9.43 -2.65 21.02
C ALA A 17 -8.39 -2.56 22.14
N MET A 18 -8.85 -2.37 23.37
CA MET A 18 -8.01 -2.33 24.55
C MET A 18 -8.36 -3.51 25.44
N ILE A 19 -7.35 -4.29 25.78
CA ILE A 19 -7.47 -5.53 26.56
C ILE A 19 -6.65 -5.36 27.84
N ASP A 20 -7.20 -5.79 28.96
CA ASP A 20 -6.42 -5.92 30.19
C ASP A 20 -5.53 -7.16 30.11
N ASN A 21 -4.23 -6.99 30.32
CA ASN A 21 -3.25 -8.06 30.12
C ASN A 21 -3.35 -9.16 31.18
N GLU A 22 -3.83 -8.81 32.38
CA GLU A 22 -3.89 -9.72 33.52
C GLU A 22 -5.15 -10.60 33.47
N THR A 23 -6.32 -10.00 33.18
CA THR A 23 -7.60 -10.72 33.10
C THR A 23 -7.97 -11.20 31.70
N VAL A 24 -7.20 -10.79 30.68
CA VAL A 24 -7.49 -11.01 29.24
C VAL A 24 -8.92 -10.56 28.87
N SER A 25 -9.43 -9.57 29.60
CA SER A 25 -10.78 -9.03 29.40
C SER A 25 -10.75 -7.81 28.47
N LEU A 26 -11.78 -7.68 27.63
CA LEU A 26 -11.95 -6.51 26.77
C LEU A 26 -12.38 -5.32 27.63
N LEU A 27 -11.54 -4.29 27.69
CA LEU A 27 -11.83 -3.04 28.41
C LEU A 27 -12.67 -2.08 27.57
N ASN A 28 -12.31 -1.91 26.29
CA ASN A 28 -12.99 -1.01 25.37
C ASN A 28 -12.67 -1.40 23.92
N SER A 29 -13.56 -1.09 23.00
CA SER A 29 -13.32 -1.19 21.56
C SER A 29 -14.10 -0.11 20.82
N GLY A 30 -13.57 0.35 19.69
CA GLY A 30 -14.25 1.33 18.88
C GLY A 30 -13.65 1.44 17.49
N MET A 31 -14.28 2.30 16.68
CA MET A 31 -13.80 2.65 15.35
C MET A 31 -14.06 4.13 15.10
N ARG A 32 -13.08 4.82 14.53
CA ARG A 32 -13.23 6.17 14.00
C ARG A 32 -13.16 6.11 12.49
N VAL A 33 -14.19 6.62 11.83
CA VAL A 33 -14.24 6.75 10.37
C VAL A 33 -14.03 8.22 9.99
N PHE A 34 -13.09 8.47 9.08
CA PHE A 34 -12.79 9.77 8.52
C PHE A 34 -13.51 9.92 7.18
N LYS A 35 -14.24 11.02 6.99
CA LYS A 35 -14.77 11.36 5.67
C LYS A 35 -13.63 11.85 4.78
N THR A 36 -13.36 11.14 3.69
CA THR A 36 -12.37 11.62 2.71
C THR A 36 -12.87 12.92 2.09
N SER A 37 -12.15 14.02 2.29
CA SER A 37 -12.52 15.29 1.67
C SER A 37 -12.29 15.22 0.16
N PRO A 38 -13.07 15.97 -0.66
CA PRO A 38 -12.83 16.06 -2.10
C PRO A 38 -11.39 16.49 -2.43
N LYS A 39 -10.82 17.41 -1.61
CA LYS A 39 -9.41 17.85 -1.73
C LYS A 39 -8.42 16.69 -1.52
N GLN A 40 -8.64 15.82 -0.54
CA GLN A 40 -7.80 14.65 -0.30
C GLN A 40 -7.87 13.64 -1.46
N LYS A 41 -9.05 13.42 -2.05
CA LYS A 41 -9.20 12.55 -3.24
C LYS A 41 -8.38 13.09 -4.43
N VAL A 42 -8.41 14.41 -4.66
CA VAL A 42 -7.64 15.05 -5.74
C VAL A 42 -6.13 14.92 -5.51
N ILE A 43 -5.66 15.17 -4.28
CA ILE A 43 -4.23 15.03 -3.93
C ILE A 43 -3.77 13.58 -4.12
N ARG A 44 -4.54 12.61 -3.64
CA ARG A 44 -4.23 11.16 -3.80
C ARG A 44 -4.18 10.77 -5.27
N LYS A 45 -5.15 11.19 -6.08
CA LYS A 45 -5.16 10.92 -7.53
C LYS A 45 -3.93 11.51 -8.22
N ARG A 46 -3.53 12.74 -7.86
CA ARG A 46 -2.32 13.38 -8.41
C ARG A 46 -1.04 12.64 -8.03
N ASN A 47 -0.93 12.15 -6.79
CA ASN A 47 0.23 11.38 -6.36
C ASN A 47 0.29 10.01 -7.05
N ASN A 48 -0.84 9.32 -7.19
CA ASN A 48 -0.93 8.07 -7.93
C ASN A 48 -0.53 8.26 -9.40
N GLN A 49 -0.93 9.37 -10.03
CA GLN A 49 -0.50 9.69 -11.40
C GLN A 49 1.03 9.84 -11.52
N LYS A 50 1.68 10.54 -10.57
CA LYS A 50 3.15 10.64 -10.56
C LYS A 50 3.81 9.27 -10.41
N ALA A 51 3.30 8.43 -9.50
CA ALA A 51 3.81 7.08 -9.29
C ALA A 51 3.65 6.19 -10.53
N ILE A 52 2.51 6.29 -11.23
CA ILE A 52 2.25 5.56 -12.48
C ILE A 52 3.25 5.99 -13.57
N ILE A 53 3.53 7.28 -13.70
CA ILE A 53 4.51 7.79 -14.68
C ILE A 53 5.90 7.23 -14.38
N SER A 54 6.36 7.27 -13.13
CA SER A 54 7.66 6.69 -12.74
C SER A 54 7.72 5.16 -12.91
N LEU A 55 6.61 4.46 -12.64
CA LEU A 55 6.54 3.01 -12.85
C LEU A 55 6.63 2.65 -14.33
N ASN A 56 6.08 3.49 -15.22
CA ASN A 56 6.20 3.29 -16.67
C ASN A 56 7.63 3.50 -17.15
N THR A 57 8.34 4.53 -16.69
CA THR A 57 9.74 4.72 -17.08
C THR A 57 10.62 3.55 -16.61
N ILE A 58 10.46 3.12 -15.36
CA ILE A 58 11.19 1.95 -14.82
C ILE A 58 10.86 0.68 -15.62
N SER A 59 9.57 0.45 -15.92
CA SER A 59 9.12 -0.73 -16.66
C SER A 59 9.69 -0.80 -18.08
N ILE A 60 9.88 0.33 -18.76
CA ILE A 60 10.48 0.38 -20.10
C ILE A 60 11.97 0.06 -19.99
N ILE A 61 12.67 0.65 -19.02
CA ILE A 61 14.10 0.40 -18.80
C ILE A 61 14.34 -1.08 -18.48
N THR A 62 13.56 -1.67 -17.56
CA THR A 62 13.72 -3.07 -17.20
C THR A 62 13.39 -4.01 -18.36
N LEU A 63 12.41 -3.67 -19.21
CA LEU A 63 12.09 -4.44 -20.40
C LEU A 63 13.24 -4.42 -21.43
N ILE A 64 13.89 -3.28 -21.62
CA ILE A 64 15.08 -3.19 -22.47
C ILE A 64 16.21 -4.05 -21.91
N LEU A 65 16.39 -4.06 -20.58
CA LEU A 65 17.42 -4.86 -19.92
C LEU A 65 17.20 -6.38 -20.03
N VAL A 66 15.96 -6.85 -20.22
CA VAL A 66 15.69 -8.27 -20.54
C VAL A 66 16.45 -8.70 -21.79
N ILE A 67 16.54 -7.83 -22.81
CA ILE A 67 17.18 -8.12 -24.09
C ILE A 67 18.69 -7.87 -24.01
N LEU A 68 19.14 -6.85 -23.26
CA LEU A 68 20.57 -6.50 -23.19
C LEU A 68 21.37 -7.38 -22.21
N ASN A 69 20.73 -7.90 -21.16
CA ASN A 69 21.39 -8.69 -20.12
C ASN A 69 20.85 -10.13 -20.13
N PHE A 70 21.28 -10.90 -21.13
CA PHE A 70 20.88 -12.30 -21.32
C PHE A 70 21.28 -13.21 -20.15
N GLU A 71 22.32 -12.89 -19.39
CA GLU A 71 22.70 -13.72 -18.23
C GLU A 71 21.67 -13.64 -17.10
N ASN A 72 21.06 -12.45 -16.92
CA ASN A 72 20.12 -12.18 -15.81
C ASN A 72 18.70 -11.87 -16.30
N TRP A 73 18.31 -12.35 -17.48
CA TRP A 73 17.02 -12.01 -18.11
C TRP A 73 15.80 -12.30 -17.23
N GLN A 74 15.85 -13.37 -16.41
CA GLN A 74 14.78 -13.75 -15.49
C GLN A 74 14.53 -12.69 -14.42
N PHE A 75 15.59 -12.08 -13.87
CA PHE A 75 15.47 -11.01 -12.88
C PHE A 75 14.77 -9.78 -13.48
N TRP A 76 15.20 -9.36 -14.68
CA TRP A 76 14.63 -8.20 -15.37
C TRP A 76 13.18 -8.43 -15.76
N LEU A 77 12.84 -9.64 -16.21
CA LEU A 77 11.45 -10.02 -16.52
C LEU A 77 10.57 -9.98 -15.27
N ASN A 78 11.03 -10.53 -14.14
CA ASN A 78 10.30 -10.46 -12.89
C ASN A 78 10.08 -9.00 -12.44
N ALA A 79 11.09 -8.15 -12.55
CA ALA A 79 10.97 -6.72 -12.24
C ALA A 79 9.93 -6.00 -13.12
N THR A 80 9.85 -6.32 -14.42
CA THR A 80 8.79 -5.78 -15.30
C THR A 80 7.40 -6.22 -14.85
N LEU A 81 7.23 -7.50 -14.50
CA LEU A 81 5.94 -8.04 -14.08
C LEU A 81 5.48 -7.44 -12.75
N THR A 82 6.39 -7.29 -11.78
CA THR A 82 6.10 -6.61 -10.51
C THR A 82 5.67 -5.15 -10.73
N SER A 83 6.29 -4.43 -11.65
CA SER A 83 5.87 -3.07 -12.01
C SER A 83 4.45 -3.04 -12.60
N ILE A 84 4.10 -4.02 -13.45
CA ILE A 84 2.74 -4.16 -14.01
C ILE A 84 1.71 -4.45 -12.90
N ILE A 85 1.99 -5.42 -12.03
CA ILE A 85 1.10 -5.78 -10.92
C ILE A 85 0.88 -4.56 -10.03
N THR A 86 1.96 -3.86 -9.66
CA THR A 86 1.90 -2.67 -8.82
C THR A 86 1.06 -1.56 -9.47
N LYS A 87 1.16 -1.36 -10.80
CA LYS A 87 0.32 -0.42 -11.54
C LYS A 87 -1.16 -0.77 -11.44
N ILE A 88 -1.52 -2.04 -11.63
CA ILE A 88 -2.90 -2.52 -11.51
C ILE A 88 -3.42 -2.31 -10.09
N THR A 89 -2.62 -2.64 -9.07
CA THR A 89 -2.97 -2.44 -7.65
C THR A 89 -3.24 -0.97 -7.34
N ILE A 90 -2.38 -0.04 -7.78
CA ILE A 90 -2.55 1.40 -7.54
C ILE A 90 -3.79 1.94 -8.27
N SER A 91 -4.11 1.42 -9.46
CA SER A 91 -5.27 1.85 -10.23
C SER A 91 -6.61 1.40 -9.60
N ASN A 92 -6.60 0.30 -8.85
CA ASN A 92 -7.79 -0.27 -8.22
C ASN A 92 -8.01 0.20 -6.76
N GLN A 93 -7.17 1.14 -6.26
CA GLN A 93 -7.16 1.67 -4.89
C GLN A 93 -7.76 3.08 -4.74
#